data_AF-A0A7S3HTS8-F1
#
_entry.id   AF-A0A7S3HTS8-F1
#
_cell.length_a   1.000
_cell.length_b   1.000
_cell.length_c   1.000
_cell.angle_alpha   90.00
_cell.angle_beta   90.00
_cell.angle_gamma   90.00
#
_symmetry.space_group_name_H-M   'P 1'
#
loop_
_entity.id
_entity.type
_entity.pdbx_description
1 polymer ?
#
loop_
_entity_poly.entity_id
_entity_poly.type
_entity_poly.pdbx_seq_one_letter_code
_entity_poly.pdbx_strand_id
1 'polypeptide(L)'
;MLAKLFNSKPAAAATSAAQQLVTPTDTDRFRAALFGLYVADATAMPVHWMYNLGQLKRDYGRITAFVKPKDKFEGSILNLSNTGGGGRGSDQGDIVGSIILHGKKKYWLRGGNYHYHLGLEAGENTLEAQLCRVLTQSILDTSAAATPPSPAFSAPHFTEKYMQFMQTPGTHNDTYASTAHRMFFANVVRGKPPHECADNDGHNTDAIDALTLAVPVILAYAQSDRSVRNAKVREVILITRRTKAVLPY
;
A
#
# COMPACT_ATOMS: atom_id res chain seq x y z
N MET A 1 -24.48 7.31 5.86
CA MET A 1 -24.84 6.21 4.94
C MET A 1 -24.10 4.88 5.24
N LEU A 2 -22.98 4.88 5.96
CA LEU A 2 -22.20 3.66 6.31
C LEU A 2 -22.78 2.83 7.49
N ALA A 3 -23.67 3.37 8.33
CA ALA A 3 -24.14 2.67 9.54
C ALA A 3 -25.19 1.57 9.31
N LYS A 4 -25.76 1.40 8.11
CA LYS A 4 -26.76 0.36 7.81
C LYS A 4 -26.18 -0.96 7.29
N LEU A 5 -24.86 -1.15 7.40
CA LEU A 5 -24.09 -2.16 6.67
C LEU A 5 -24.21 -3.63 7.16
N PHE A 6 -24.88 -3.94 8.28
CA PHE A 6 -24.68 -5.24 8.94
C PHE A 6 -25.92 -6.05 9.37
N ASN A 7 -27.14 -5.75 8.92
CA ASN A 7 -28.29 -6.59 9.31
C ASN A 7 -29.29 -6.86 8.18
N SER A 8 -29.15 -8.03 7.54
CA SER A 8 -30.30 -8.84 7.09
C SER A 8 -29.84 -10.27 6.75
N LYS A 9 -30.50 -11.27 7.36
CA LYS A 9 -30.41 -12.69 6.98
C LYS A 9 -31.26 -12.92 5.73
N PRO A 10 -30.84 -13.74 4.74
CA PRO A 10 -31.71 -14.11 3.64
C PRO A 10 -32.55 -15.34 4.01
N ALA A 11 -33.86 -15.24 3.74
CA ALA A 11 -34.77 -16.39 3.73
C ALA A 11 -34.65 -17.12 2.38
N ALA A 12 -34.68 -18.45 2.43
CA ALA A 12 -34.57 -19.31 1.25
C ALA A 12 -35.91 -19.41 0.51
N ALA A 13 -35.89 -19.20 -0.81
CA ALA A 13 -36.89 -19.72 -1.73
C ALA A 13 -36.21 -20.08 -3.06
N ALA A 14 -36.42 -21.32 -3.50
CA ALA A 14 -35.95 -21.83 -4.77
C ALA A 14 -37.07 -21.72 -5.81
N THR A 15 -36.81 -21.07 -6.95
CA THR A 15 -37.45 -21.39 -8.24
C THR A 15 -36.69 -20.77 -9.41
N SER A 16 -36.52 -21.58 -10.46
CA SER A 16 -36.18 -21.27 -11.85
C SER A 16 -36.08 -19.78 -12.24
N ALA A 17 -34.90 -19.32 -12.62
CA ALA A 17 -34.73 -18.05 -13.33
C ALA A 17 -33.55 -18.13 -14.30
N ALA A 18 -33.78 -17.75 -15.56
CA ALA A 18 -32.74 -17.13 -16.36
C ALA A 18 -32.06 -16.09 -15.46
N GLN A 19 -30.75 -16.21 -15.24
CA GLN A 19 -30.00 -15.27 -14.41
C GLN A 19 -30.20 -13.87 -15.01
N GLN A 20 -31.14 -13.11 -14.46
CA GLN A 20 -31.19 -11.67 -14.67
C GLN A 20 -29.82 -11.17 -14.26
N LEU A 21 -29.06 -10.66 -15.22
CA LEU A 21 -27.79 -10.00 -14.95
C LEU A 21 -28.08 -8.86 -13.99
N VAL A 22 -27.77 -9.06 -12.71
CA VAL A 22 -27.89 -8.03 -11.69
C VAL A 22 -26.85 -6.97 -12.02
N THR A 23 -27.29 -5.78 -12.41
CA THR A 23 -26.40 -4.64 -12.64
C THR A 23 -25.79 -4.22 -11.30
N PRO A 24 -24.45 -4.18 -11.17
CA PRO A 24 -23.81 -3.80 -9.90
C PRO A 24 -24.18 -2.38 -9.47
N THR A 25 -24.53 -2.21 -8.20
CA THR A 25 -24.75 -0.89 -7.61
C THR A 25 -23.42 -0.14 -7.44
N ASP A 26 -23.45 1.18 -7.20
CA ASP A 26 -22.25 1.94 -6.85
C ASP A 26 -21.56 1.40 -5.60
N THR A 27 -22.34 0.90 -4.63
CA THR A 27 -21.80 0.29 -3.42
C THR A 27 -21.05 -1.00 -3.75
N ASP A 28 -21.57 -1.83 -4.65
CA ASP A 28 -20.88 -3.05 -5.09
C ASP A 28 -19.59 -2.71 -5.82
N ARG A 29 -19.60 -1.67 -6.65
CA ARG A 29 -18.39 -1.16 -7.35
C ARG A 29 -17.33 -0.67 -6.37
N PHE A 30 -17.72 0.06 -5.32
CA PHE A 30 -16.77 0.57 -4.33
C PHE A 30 -16.17 -0.56 -3.49
N ARG A 31 -17.00 -1.52 -3.06
CA ARG A 31 -16.53 -2.73 -2.38
C ARG A 31 -15.57 -3.50 -3.28
N ALA A 32 -15.95 -3.77 -4.53
CA ALA A 32 -15.13 -4.50 -5.47
C ALA A 32 -13.79 -3.80 -5.75
N ALA A 33 -13.76 -2.46 -5.82
CA ALA A 33 -12.52 -1.71 -5.97
C ALA A 33 -11.57 -1.90 -4.78
N LEU A 34 -12.08 -1.81 -3.55
CA LEU A 34 -11.26 -2.01 -2.34
C LEU A 34 -10.84 -3.47 -2.18
N PHE A 35 -11.78 -4.42 -2.21
CA PHE A 35 -11.47 -5.85 -2.10
C PHE A 35 -10.55 -6.31 -3.24
N GLY A 36 -10.78 -5.84 -4.46
CA GLY A 36 -9.94 -6.13 -5.61
C GLY A 36 -8.49 -5.69 -5.40
N LEU A 37 -8.26 -4.51 -4.81
CA LEU A 37 -6.92 -4.05 -4.44
C LEU A 37 -6.24 -5.01 -3.46
N TYR A 38 -6.92 -5.36 -2.36
CA TYR A 38 -6.33 -6.25 -1.34
C TYR A 38 -6.10 -7.68 -1.85
N VAL A 39 -7.04 -8.23 -2.62
CA VAL A 39 -6.90 -9.56 -3.23
C VAL A 39 -5.77 -9.57 -4.25
N ALA A 40 -5.68 -8.54 -5.11
CA ALA A 40 -4.63 -8.46 -6.12
C ALA A 40 -3.24 -8.31 -5.49
N ASP A 41 -3.11 -7.46 -4.47
CA ASP A 41 -1.86 -7.27 -3.72
C ASP A 41 -1.37 -8.59 -3.10
N ALA A 42 -2.23 -9.29 -2.34
CA ALA A 42 -1.88 -10.56 -1.71
C ALA A 42 -1.61 -11.68 -2.72
N THR A 43 -2.28 -11.67 -3.87
CA THR A 43 -2.07 -12.65 -4.96
C THR A 43 -0.73 -12.42 -5.68
N ALA A 44 -0.35 -11.17 -5.90
CA ALA A 44 0.86 -10.80 -6.63
C ALA A 44 2.13 -10.82 -5.77
N MET A 45 1.98 -10.61 -4.45
CA MET A 45 3.07 -10.52 -3.48
C MET A 45 4.15 -11.63 -3.60
N PRO A 46 3.82 -12.92 -3.79
CA PRO A 46 4.81 -14.01 -3.81
C PRO A 46 5.80 -13.98 -4.97
N VAL A 47 5.50 -13.20 -6.02
CA VAL A 47 6.31 -13.11 -7.24
C VAL A 47 6.89 -11.73 -7.47
N HIS A 48 6.77 -10.82 -6.49
CA HIS A 48 7.32 -9.48 -6.60
C HIS A 48 8.85 -9.54 -6.80
N TRP A 49 9.37 -8.77 -7.76
CA TRP A 49 10.77 -8.72 -8.19
C TRP A 49 11.31 -10.00 -8.88
N MET A 50 10.47 -11.00 -9.16
CA MET A 50 10.88 -12.20 -9.89
C MET A 50 10.79 -12.00 -11.41
N TYR A 51 11.86 -11.51 -12.02
CA TYR A 51 11.93 -11.32 -13.47
C TYR A 51 12.22 -12.60 -14.26
N ASN A 52 12.80 -13.62 -13.61
CA ASN A 52 13.06 -14.91 -14.25
C ASN A 52 11.77 -15.75 -14.29
N LEU A 53 11.05 -15.70 -15.41
CA LEU A 53 9.79 -16.45 -15.60
C LEU A 53 9.97 -17.98 -15.49
N GLY A 54 11.14 -18.50 -15.84
CA GLY A 54 11.47 -19.91 -15.66
C GLY A 54 11.53 -20.31 -14.19
N GLN A 55 12.15 -19.47 -13.35
CA GLN A 55 12.15 -19.67 -11.90
C GLN A 55 10.75 -19.51 -11.31
N LEU A 56 10.02 -18.44 -11.67
CA LEU A 56 8.65 -18.22 -11.21
C LEU A 56 7.77 -19.45 -11.46
N LYS A 57 7.83 -20.02 -12.67
CA LYS A 57 7.09 -21.23 -13.02
C LYS A 57 7.54 -22.47 -12.22
N ARG A 58 8.83 -22.61 -11.91
CA ARG A 58 9.32 -23.72 -11.06
C ARG A 58 8.89 -23.56 -9.61
N ASP A 59 8.90 -22.34 -9.09
CA ASP A 59 8.67 -22.07 -7.67
C ASP A 59 7.17 -22.06 -7.30
N TYR A 60 6.32 -21.58 -8.21
CA TYR A 60 4.89 -21.37 -7.95
C TYR A 60 3.95 -21.98 -8.99
N GLY A 61 4.45 -22.38 -10.16
CA GLY A 61 3.60 -22.82 -11.26
C GLY A 61 2.60 -21.73 -11.68
N ARG A 62 1.32 -22.10 -11.77
CA ARG A 62 0.23 -21.14 -11.96
C ARG A 62 -0.36 -20.78 -10.60
N ILE A 63 -0.32 -19.50 -10.25
CA ILE A 63 -0.95 -19.00 -9.02
C ILE A 63 -2.47 -18.93 -9.24
N THR A 64 -3.22 -19.74 -8.49
CA THR A 64 -4.69 -19.78 -8.51
C THR A 64 -5.32 -19.58 -7.13
N ALA A 65 -4.49 -19.34 -6.11
CA ALA A 65 -4.87 -19.10 -4.73
C ALA A 65 -3.80 -18.24 -4.06
N PHE A 66 -4.08 -17.75 -2.85
CA PHE A 66 -3.04 -17.11 -2.05
C PHE A 66 -1.96 -18.12 -1.67
N VAL A 67 -0.71 -17.73 -1.86
CA VAL A 67 0.45 -18.55 -1.53
C VAL A 67 1.46 -17.71 -0.76
N LYS A 68 2.26 -18.37 0.07
CA LYS A 68 3.34 -17.74 0.82
C LYS A 68 4.53 -17.48 -0.12
N PRO A 69 5.24 -16.34 0.00
CA PRO A 69 6.49 -16.12 -0.72
C PRO A 69 7.54 -17.15 -0.26
N LYS A 70 8.36 -17.63 -1.19
CA LYS A 70 9.60 -18.33 -0.84
C LYS A 70 10.48 -17.37 -0.06
N ASP A 71 11.26 -17.90 0.89
CA ASP A 71 12.16 -17.06 1.69
C ASP A 71 13.24 -16.36 0.86
N LYS A 72 13.63 -17.00 -0.26
CA LYS A 72 14.71 -16.59 -1.15
C LYS A 72 14.37 -16.94 -2.58
N PHE A 73 14.93 -16.19 -3.53
CA PHE A 73 14.89 -16.52 -4.96
C PHE A 73 16.16 -16.02 -5.66
N GLU A 74 16.37 -16.49 -6.89
CA GLU A 74 17.55 -16.14 -7.68
C GLU A 74 17.38 -14.76 -8.31
N GLY A 75 18.38 -13.90 -8.17
CA GLY A 75 18.30 -12.53 -8.69
C GLY A 75 17.55 -11.55 -7.78
N SER A 76 17.20 -11.94 -6.55
CA SER A 76 16.82 -10.94 -5.54
C SER A 76 17.99 -9.98 -5.30
N ILE A 77 17.67 -8.69 -5.29
CA ILE A 77 18.62 -7.58 -5.08
C ILE A 77 18.27 -6.76 -3.84
N LEU A 78 17.41 -7.27 -2.95
CA LEU A 78 17.04 -6.59 -1.71
C LEU A 78 18.29 -6.20 -0.91
N ASN A 79 19.27 -7.10 -0.88
CA ASN A 79 20.54 -6.89 -0.22
C ASN A 79 21.38 -5.75 -0.81
N LEU A 80 21.02 -5.17 -1.96
CA LEU A 80 21.73 -4.03 -2.58
C LEU A 80 21.07 -2.68 -2.23
N SER A 81 19.91 -2.69 -1.60
CA SER A 81 19.19 -1.50 -1.19
C SER A 81 19.87 -0.79 -0.01
N ASN A 82 19.74 0.54 0.02
CA ASN A 82 20.23 1.38 1.12
C ASN A 82 19.35 1.20 2.38
N THR A 83 19.95 0.94 3.55
CA THR A 83 19.20 0.75 4.80
C THR A 83 18.98 2.05 5.59
N GLY A 84 19.64 3.15 5.21
CA GLY A 84 19.51 4.49 5.80
C GLY A 84 18.89 5.53 4.87
N GLY A 85 18.32 5.15 3.73
CA GLY A 85 17.79 6.09 2.75
C GLY A 85 17.27 5.41 1.49
N GLY A 86 17.14 6.19 0.41
CA GLY A 86 16.57 5.71 -0.85
C GLY A 86 17.52 4.89 -1.71
N GLY A 87 16.95 4.19 -2.70
CA GLY A 87 17.69 3.53 -3.77
C GLY A 87 18.61 2.39 -3.31
N ARG A 88 19.61 2.09 -4.15
CA ARG A 88 20.72 1.19 -3.84
C ARG A 88 21.81 1.95 -3.09
N GLY A 89 22.50 1.30 -2.16
CA GLY A 89 23.55 1.95 -1.39
C GLY A 89 23.84 1.27 -0.08
N SER A 90 24.65 1.93 0.75
CA SER A 90 25.19 1.42 2.01
C SER A 90 24.16 0.74 2.93
N ASP A 91 24.61 -0.29 3.65
CA ASP A 91 23.87 -0.98 4.71
C ASP A 91 24.22 -0.48 6.14
N GLN A 92 25.04 0.58 6.23
CA GLN A 92 25.47 1.17 7.50
C GLN A 92 24.36 1.97 8.18
N GLY A 93 23.40 2.51 7.42
CA GLY A 93 22.24 3.20 7.97
C GLY A 93 21.27 2.25 8.67
N ASP A 94 20.38 2.80 9.50
CA ASP A 94 19.56 1.99 10.42
C ASP A 94 18.06 2.33 10.39
N ILE A 95 17.62 3.07 9.37
CA ILE A 95 16.20 3.38 9.17
C ILE A 95 15.41 2.09 9.00
N VAL A 96 15.86 1.23 8.09
CA VAL A 96 15.42 -0.17 8.04
C VAL A 96 15.97 -0.89 9.26
N GLY A 97 15.07 -1.42 10.10
CA GLY A 97 15.42 -2.17 11.30
C GLY A 97 15.04 -1.45 12.60
N SER A 98 15.37 -0.16 12.71
CA SER A 98 15.17 0.60 13.96
C SER A 98 14.08 1.66 13.89
N ILE A 99 13.81 2.24 12.71
CA ILE A 99 12.77 3.27 12.54
C ILE A 99 11.54 2.69 11.83
N ILE A 100 11.75 1.85 10.82
CA ILE A 100 10.71 1.13 10.08
C ILE A 100 11.15 -0.31 9.86
N LEU A 101 10.23 -1.19 9.47
CA LEU A 101 10.54 -2.60 9.19
C LEU A 101 11.28 -3.25 10.38
N HIS A 102 10.74 -3.08 11.58
CA HIS A 102 11.43 -3.37 12.84
C HIS A 102 12.03 -4.78 12.89
N GLY A 103 13.34 -4.86 13.18
CA GLY A 103 14.09 -6.13 13.26
C GLY A 103 14.37 -6.83 11.93
N LYS A 104 14.04 -6.22 10.77
CA LYS A 104 14.19 -6.85 9.45
C LYS A 104 15.51 -6.51 8.74
N LYS A 105 16.34 -5.59 9.27
CA LYS A 105 17.63 -5.18 8.66
C LYS A 105 18.54 -6.35 8.27
N LYS A 106 18.57 -7.41 9.07
CA LYS A 106 19.36 -8.62 8.79
C LYS A 106 19.10 -9.26 7.42
N TYR A 107 17.91 -9.04 6.84
CA TYR A 107 17.55 -9.54 5.50
C TYR A 107 17.99 -8.62 4.35
N TRP A 108 18.42 -7.40 4.68
CA TRP A 108 18.90 -6.38 3.74
C TRP A 108 20.42 -6.33 3.64
N LEU A 109 21.14 -7.11 4.48
CA LEU A 109 22.59 -7.11 4.52
C LEU A 109 23.19 -7.78 3.28
N ARG A 110 24.38 -7.31 2.89
CA ARG A 110 25.11 -7.80 1.72
C ARG A 110 25.30 -9.31 1.72
N GLY A 111 25.29 -9.90 0.52
CA GLY A 111 25.39 -11.35 0.33
C GLY A 111 24.08 -12.13 0.52
N GLY A 112 23.01 -11.48 0.99
CA GLY A 112 21.67 -12.08 1.04
C GLY A 112 21.00 -12.18 -0.34
N ASN A 113 20.01 -13.05 -0.45
CA ASN A 113 19.12 -13.20 -1.62
C ASN A 113 17.66 -13.41 -1.19
N TYR A 114 17.30 -12.79 -0.05
CA TYR A 114 15.97 -12.91 0.55
C TYR A 114 14.90 -12.31 -0.35
N HIS A 115 13.72 -12.90 -0.32
CA HIS A 115 12.55 -12.33 -0.97
C HIS A 115 12.16 -11.01 -0.30
N TYR A 116 11.66 -10.06 -1.09
CA TYR A 116 11.30 -8.72 -0.63
C TYR A 116 10.25 -8.77 0.50
N HIS A 117 9.28 -9.66 0.34
CA HIS A 117 8.21 -9.89 1.30
C HIS A 117 8.44 -11.07 2.23
N LEU A 118 9.71 -11.40 2.53
CA LEU A 118 10.04 -12.45 3.50
C LEU A 118 9.23 -12.27 4.79
N GLY A 119 8.63 -13.36 5.25
CA GLY A 119 7.88 -13.40 6.52
C GLY A 119 6.38 -13.13 6.37
N LEU A 120 5.90 -12.57 5.25
CA LEU A 120 4.46 -12.50 4.99
C LEU A 120 3.89 -13.92 4.79
N GLU A 121 2.65 -14.13 5.23
CA GLU A 121 1.93 -15.38 5.03
C GLU A 121 1.06 -15.38 3.77
N ALA A 122 0.56 -16.56 3.39
CA ALA A 122 -0.40 -16.68 2.30
C ALA A 122 -1.65 -15.84 2.58
N GLY A 123 -1.92 -14.85 1.73
CA GLY A 123 -3.09 -13.96 1.84
C GLY A 123 -2.84 -12.71 2.66
N GLU A 124 -1.64 -12.56 3.24
CA GLU A 124 -1.24 -11.32 3.91
C GLU A 124 -0.91 -10.24 2.88
N ASN A 125 -1.35 -9.02 3.15
CA ASN A 125 -1.10 -7.87 2.28
C ASN A 125 0.31 -7.29 2.49
N THR A 126 0.90 -6.79 1.40
CA THR A 126 2.15 -6.01 1.46
C THR A 126 1.94 -4.70 2.21
N LEU A 127 3.04 -4.05 2.54
CA LEU A 127 3.04 -2.74 3.19
C LEU A 127 2.13 -1.72 2.47
N GLU A 128 2.15 -1.66 1.14
CA GLU A 128 1.39 -0.65 0.38
C GLU A 128 -0.13 -0.82 0.56
N ALA A 129 -0.62 -2.05 0.51
CA ALA A 129 -2.03 -2.33 0.77
C ALA A 129 -2.39 -2.10 2.26
N GLN A 130 -1.47 -2.40 3.19
CA GLN A 130 -1.72 -2.05 4.59
C GLN A 130 -1.78 -0.54 4.82
N LEU A 131 -0.97 0.27 4.11
CA LEU A 131 -1.06 1.73 4.14
C LEU A 131 -2.37 2.25 3.51
N CYS A 132 -2.89 1.59 2.46
CA CYS A 132 -4.22 1.87 1.91
C CYS A 132 -5.33 1.70 2.98
N ARG A 133 -5.23 0.68 3.84
CA ARG A 133 -6.14 0.49 4.98
C ARG A 133 -6.00 1.62 6.01
N VAL A 134 -4.78 2.02 6.35
CA VAL A 134 -4.50 3.12 7.29
C VAL A 134 -5.09 4.44 6.76
N LEU A 135 -4.91 4.72 5.46
CA LEU A 135 -5.48 5.89 4.79
C LEU A 135 -7.01 5.87 4.81
N THR A 136 -7.61 4.71 4.51
CA THR A 136 -9.06 4.55 4.53
C THR A 136 -9.61 4.87 5.93
N GLN A 137 -8.98 4.36 6.98
CA GLN A 137 -9.37 4.69 8.36
C GLN A 137 -9.22 6.18 8.66
N SER A 138 -8.10 6.78 8.24
CA SER A 138 -7.88 8.22 8.40
C SER A 138 -8.97 9.06 7.75
N ILE A 139 -9.45 8.69 6.55
CA ILE A 139 -10.55 9.38 5.86
C ILE A 139 -11.86 9.20 6.62
N LEU A 140 -12.14 8.00 7.14
CA LEU A 140 -13.36 7.73 7.91
C LEU A 140 -13.40 8.55 9.20
N ASP A 141 -12.28 8.63 9.93
CA ASP A 141 -12.15 9.38 11.18
C ASP A 141 -12.46 10.88 10.95
N THR A 142 -11.85 11.48 9.93
CA THR A 142 -12.03 12.91 9.62
C THR A 142 -13.39 13.19 8.99
N SER A 143 -13.94 12.27 8.20
CA SER A 143 -15.29 12.39 7.64
C SER A 143 -16.38 12.35 8.71
N ALA A 144 -16.19 11.55 9.76
CA ALA A 144 -17.10 11.52 10.90
C ALA A 144 -17.07 12.80 11.73
N ALA A 145 -15.91 13.47 11.78
CA ALA A 145 -15.73 14.73 12.50
C ALA A 145 -16.26 15.98 11.75
N ALA A 146 -16.57 15.86 10.45
CA ALA A 146 -17.10 16.97 9.66
C ALA A 146 -18.59 17.25 9.96
N THR A 147 -18.99 18.52 9.92
CA THR A 147 -20.37 18.96 10.17
C THR A 147 -20.93 19.76 8.99
N PRO A 148 -21.89 19.21 8.21
CA PRO A 148 -22.41 17.85 8.27
C PRO A 148 -21.38 16.81 7.79
N PRO A 149 -21.56 15.51 8.11
CA PRO A 149 -20.65 14.45 7.67
C PRO A 149 -20.48 14.43 6.16
N SER A 150 -19.22 14.48 5.72
CA SER A 150 -18.84 14.54 4.30
C SER A 150 -17.43 13.96 4.09
N PRO A 151 -17.06 13.55 2.85
CA PRO A 151 -15.71 13.11 2.54
C PRO A 151 -14.66 14.16 2.92
N ALA A 152 -13.76 13.82 3.84
CA ALA A 152 -12.85 14.79 4.43
C ALA A 152 -11.41 14.25 4.51
N PHE A 153 -10.77 13.99 3.38
CA PHE A 153 -9.34 13.66 3.39
C PHE A 153 -8.51 14.82 3.97
N SER A 154 -7.66 14.48 4.93
CA SER A 154 -6.72 15.37 5.62
C SER A 154 -5.31 14.79 5.51
N ALA A 155 -4.44 15.43 4.73
CA ALA A 155 -3.04 15.03 4.62
C ALA A 155 -2.30 15.04 5.97
N PRO A 156 -2.47 16.05 6.84
CA PRO A 156 -1.85 16.03 8.17
C PRO A 156 -2.27 14.82 9.01
N HIS A 157 -3.57 14.51 9.06
CA HIS A 157 -4.07 13.37 9.85
C HIS A 157 -3.56 12.03 9.29
N PHE A 158 -3.56 11.86 7.97
CA PHE A 158 -2.98 10.65 7.40
C PHE A 158 -1.46 10.57 7.63
N THR A 159 -0.73 11.67 7.53
CA THR A 159 0.73 11.70 7.78
C THR A 159 1.06 11.26 9.20
N GLU A 160 0.29 11.72 10.19
CA GLU A 160 0.41 11.27 11.58
C GLU A 160 0.17 9.76 11.72
N LYS A 161 -0.96 9.26 11.19
CA LYS A 161 -1.30 7.82 11.23
C LYS A 161 -0.28 6.97 10.48
N TYR A 162 0.22 7.43 9.33
CA TYR A 162 1.28 6.79 8.54
C TYR A 162 2.57 6.69 9.35
N MET A 163 3.01 7.78 9.95
CA MET A 163 4.22 7.81 10.78
C MET A 163 4.09 6.90 12.01
N GLN A 164 2.94 6.93 12.68
CA GLN A 164 2.66 6.04 13.81
C GLN A 164 2.68 4.57 13.37
N PHE A 165 2.02 4.24 12.27
CA PHE A 165 1.96 2.88 11.73
C PHE A 165 3.35 2.36 11.37
N MET A 166 4.16 3.14 10.66
CA MET A 166 5.49 2.74 10.20
C MET A 166 6.51 2.60 11.34
N GLN A 167 6.43 3.45 12.37
CA GLN A 167 7.38 3.51 13.49
C GLN A 167 7.00 2.69 14.71
N THR A 168 5.80 2.09 14.72
CA THR A 168 5.40 1.21 15.84
C THR A 168 5.76 -0.24 15.48
N PRO A 169 6.59 -0.93 16.29
CA PRO A 169 6.88 -2.34 16.08
C PRO A 169 5.61 -3.21 16.07
N GLY A 170 5.54 -4.17 15.15
CA GLY A 170 4.45 -5.17 15.09
C GLY A 170 3.16 -4.71 14.40
N THR A 171 3.11 -3.50 13.85
CA THR A 171 1.95 -3.02 13.06
C THR A 171 1.80 -3.69 11.70
N HIS A 172 2.91 -4.18 11.13
CA HIS A 172 2.97 -4.96 9.91
C HIS A 172 4.15 -5.94 9.97
N ASN A 173 4.11 -6.99 9.15
CA ASN A 173 5.14 -8.03 9.13
C ASN A 173 6.03 -7.99 7.86
N ASP A 174 5.74 -7.08 6.93
CA ASP A 174 6.51 -6.95 5.67
C ASP A 174 8.01 -6.70 5.93
N THR A 175 8.85 -7.24 5.05
CA THR A 175 10.31 -7.05 5.04
C THR A 175 10.73 -5.96 4.07
N TYR A 176 9.84 -5.48 3.20
CA TYR A 176 10.15 -4.47 2.21
C TYR A 176 9.36 -3.16 2.40
N ALA A 177 10.05 -2.04 2.19
CA ALA A 177 9.46 -0.73 2.02
C ALA A 177 10.09 -0.05 0.80
N SER A 178 9.24 0.57 -0.03
CA SER A 178 9.69 1.27 -1.24
C SER A 178 10.62 2.44 -0.92
N THR A 179 11.34 2.92 -1.94
CA THR A 179 12.29 4.02 -1.81
C THR A 179 11.64 5.29 -1.24
N ALA A 180 10.40 5.61 -1.64
CA ALA A 180 9.69 6.79 -1.16
C ALA A 180 9.57 6.79 0.37
N HIS A 181 9.17 5.67 0.97
CA HIS A 181 9.05 5.54 2.42
C HIS A 181 10.40 5.68 3.13
N ARG A 182 11.45 5.01 2.61
CA ARG A 182 12.80 5.09 3.19
C ARG A 182 13.36 6.52 3.12
N MET A 183 13.13 7.24 2.02
CA MET A 183 13.55 8.64 1.88
C MET A 183 12.76 9.56 2.81
N PHE A 184 11.45 9.35 2.95
CA PHE A 184 10.62 10.08 3.90
C PHE A 184 11.20 9.97 5.32
N PHE A 185 11.44 8.75 5.80
CA PHE A 185 11.99 8.55 7.15
C PHE A 185 13.45 9.00 7.29
N ALA A 186 14.23 9.03 6.20
CA ALA A 186 15.56 9.65 6.24
C ALA A 186 15.50 11.15 6.53
N ASN A 187 14.48 11.83 6.01
CA ASN A 187 14.22 13.22 6.33
C ASN A 187 13.64 13.42 7.74
N VAL A 188 12.79 12.49 8.23
CA VAL A 188 12.33 12.49 9.63
C VAL A 188 13.51 12.39 10.60
N VAL A 189 14.43 11.44 10.38
CA VAL A 189 15.63 11.25 11.21
C VAL A 189 16.56 12.47 11.19
N ARG A 190 16.56 13.25 10.08
CA ARG A 190 17.30 14.52 9.97
C ARG A 190 16.61 15.69 10.68
N GLY A 191 15.47 15.47 11.34
CA GLY A 191 14.73 16.50 12.08
C GLY A 191 13.88 17.40 11.20
N LYS A 192 13.62 17.05 9.93
CA LYS A 192 12.67 17.81 9.11
C LYS A 192 11.24 17.61 9.63
N PRO A 193 10.39 18.65 9.55
CA PRO A 193 8.98 18.46 9.88
C PRO A 193 8.32 17.49 8.88
N PRO A 194 7.33 16.69 9.28
CA PRO A 194 6.75 15.64 8.44
C PRO A 194 6.24 16.11 7.06
N HIS A 195 5.65 17.30 7.00
CA HIS A 195 5.13 17.87 5.75
C HIS A 195 6.23 18.28 4.75
N GLU A 196 7.51 18.27 5.16
CA GLU A 196 8.67 18.50 4.29
C GLU A 196 9.46 17.21 3.99
N CYS A 197 9.06 16.07 4.55
CA CYS A 197 9.85 14.84 4.51
C CYS A 197 9.76 14.08 3.19
N ALA A 198 8.68 14.25 2.42
CA ALA A 198 8.59 13.73 1.05
C ALA A 198 9.83 14.14 0.23
N ASP A 199 10.33 13.26 -0.61
CA ASP A 199 11.55 13.50 -1.40
C ASP A 199 11.47 12.83 -2.78
N ASN A 200 12.45 13.07 -3.64
CA ASN A 200 12.56 12.44 -4.96
C ASN A 200 14.03 12.32 -5.38
N ASP A 201 14.48 11.10 -5.66
CA ASP A 201 15.84 10.80 -6.10
C ASP A 201 16.02 10.82 -7.64
N GLY A 202 14.99 11.23 -8.36
CA GLY A 202 14.92 11.29 -9.81
C GLY A 202 14.77 9.94 -10.51
N HIS A 203 14.56 8.85 -9.76
CA HIS A 203 14.58 7.50 -10.33
C HIS A 203 13.58 6.53 -9.68
N ASN A 204 13.58 6.40 -8.36
CA ASN A 204 12.89 5.34 -7.65
C ASN A 204 11.56 5.78 -7.00
N THR A 205 11.33 7.08 -6.84
CA THR A 205 10.12 7.61 -6.21
C THR A 205 8.97 7.84 -7.19
N ASP A 206 9.26 8.02 -8.47
CA ASP A 206 8.29 8.13 -9.56
C ASP A 206 7.79 6.74 -9.99
N ALA A 207 7.31 5.96 -9.01
CA ALA A 207 6.93 4.56 -9.16
C ALA A 207 5.42 4.32 -8.97
N ILE A 208 4.92 3.21 -9.52
CA ILE A 208 3.50 2.86 -9.60
C ILE A 208 2.85 2.56 -8.23
N ASP A 209 3.65 2.28 -7.21
CA ASP A 209 3.19 2.04 -5.84
C ASP A 209 2.40 3.24 -5.27
N ALA A 210 2.64 4.46 -5.77
CA ALA A 210 1.86 5.65 -5.43
C ALA A 210 0.34 5.48 -5.68
N LEU A 211 -0.04 4.63 -6.64
CA LEU A 211 -1.43 4.47 -7.05
C LEU A 211 -2.27 3.71 -6.02
N THR A 212 -1.65 2.93 -5.15
CA THR A 212 -2.34 2.18 -4.09
C THR A 212 -3.10 3.14 -3.15
N LEU A 213 -2.45 4.24 -2.75
CA LEU A 213 -3.03 5.28 -1.89
C LEU A 213 -4.02 6.19 -2.63
N ALA A 214 -3.99 6.23 -3.96
CA ALA A 214 -4.96 7.01 -4.73
C ALA A 214 -6.37 6.41 -4.64
N VAL A 215 -6.49 5.08 -4.51
CA VAL A 215 -7.79 4.38 -4.55
C VAL A 215 -8.76 4.83 -3.45
N PRO A 216 -8.40 4.86 -2.14
CA PRO A 216 -9.31 5.35 -1.11
C PRO A 216 -9.78 6.79 -1.33
N VAL A 217 -8.90 7.66 -1.83
CA VAL A 217 -9.22 9.06 -2.11
C VAL A 217 -10.15 9.17 -3.32
N ILE A 218 -9.90 8.42 -4.39
CA ILE A 218 -10.79 8.39 -5.56
C ILE A 218 -12.20 7.96 -5.15
N LEU A 219 -12.33 6.93 -4.32
CA LEU A 219 -13.62 6.44 -3.84
C LEU A 219 -14.31 7.45 -2.92
N ALA A 220 -13.58 8.06 -2.00
CA ALA A 220 -14.13 9.09 -1.10
C ALA A 220 -14.67 10.31 -1.86
N TYR A 221 -14.02 10.68 -2.98
CA TYR A 221 -14.39 11.84 -3.81
C TYR A 221 -15.01 11.43 -5.16
N ALA A 222 -15.61 10.24 -5.24
CA ALA A 222 -16.16 9.72 -6.49
C ALA A 222 -17.30 10.58 -7.07
N GLN A 223 -18.07 11.24 -6.18
CA GLN A 223 -19.18 12.13 -6.54
C GLN A 223 -18.77 13.60 -6.65
N SER A 224 -17.50 13.92 -6.37
CA SER A 224 -16.99 15.28 -6.52
C SER A 224 -16.53 15.55 -7.95
N ASP A 225 -16.45 16.83 -8.30
CA ASP A 225 -15.87 17.26 -9.56
C ASP A 225 -14.47 16.67 -9.77
N ARG A 226 -14.15 16.36 -11.04
CA ARG A 226 -12.87 15.77 -11.43
C ARG A 226 -11.67 16.58 -10.91
N SER A 227 -11.74 17.91 -10.96
CA SER A 227 -10.67 18.79 -10.48
C SER A 227 -10.44 18.64 -8.97
N VAL A 228 -11.50 18.60 -8.17
CA VAL A 228 -11.45 18.41 -6.72
C VAL A 228 -10.86 17.04 -6.37
N ARG A 229 -11.38 15.98 -7.00
CA ARG A 229 -10.86 14.62 -6.80
C ARG A 229 -9.38 14.51 -7.17
N ASN A 230 -8.98 15.07 -8.32
CA ASN A 230 -7.59 15.04 -8.77
C ASN A 230 -6.66 15.82 -7.84
N ALA A 231 -7.12 16.97 -7.31
CA ALA A 231 -6.36 17.73 -6.32
C ALA A 231 -6.11 16.89 -5.05
N LYS A 232 -7.13 16.17 -4.57
CA LYS A 232 -7.02 15.29 -3.40
C LYS A 232 -6.12 14.07 -3.64
N VAL A 233 -6.19 13.47 -4.83
CA VAL A 233 -5.28 12.40 -5.24
C VAL A 233 -3.83 12.89 -5.28
N ARG A 234 -3.60 14.10 -5.81
CA ARG A 234 -2.26 14.70 -5.81
C ARG A 234 -1.78 14.96 -4.38
N GLU A 235 -2.64 15.46 -3.51
CA GLU A 235 -2.33 15.72 -2.11
C GLU A 235 -1.85 14.46 -1.39
N VAL A 236 -2.54 13.32 -1.53
CA VAL A 236 -2.11 12.06 -0.88
C VAL A 236 -0.80 11.50 -1.44
N ILE A 237 -0.57 11.62 -2.75
CA ILE A 237 0.69 11.18 -3.38
C ILE A 237 1.86 12.01 -2.84
N LEU A 238 1.68 13.32 -2.70
CA LEU A 238 2.75 14.23 -2.29
C LEU A 238 3.19 14.08 -0.81
N ILE A 239 2.47 13.29 0.00
CA ILE A 239 2.83 13.04 1.40
C ILE A 239 4.14 12.25 1.52
N THR A 240 4.37 11.27 0.65
CA THR A 240 5.54 10.39 0.74
C THR A 240 6.60 10.67 -0.32
N ARG A 241 6.25 11.41 -1.39
CA ARG A 241 7.11 11.58 -2.57
C ARG A 241 6.93 12.95 -3.24
N ARG A 242 8.03 13.57 -3.65
CA ARG A 242 8.01 14.82 -4.44
C ARG A 242 8.00 14.54 -5.93
N THR A 243 6.87 14.14 -6.50
CA THR A 243 6.78 13.84 -7.94
C THR A 243 6.62 15.14 -8.77
N LYS A 244 7.41 15.31 -9.83
CA LYS A 244 7.35 16.52 -10.70
C LYS A 244 6.04 16.61 -11.49
N ALA A 245 5.54 15.47 -11.98
CA ALA A 245 4.27 15.40 -12.69
C ALA A 245 3.56 14.08 -12.35
N VAL A 246 2.31 14.19 -11.90
CA VAL A 246 1.32 13.10 -12.02
C VAL A 246 0.50 13.48 -13.24
N LEU A 247 0.91 12.99 -14.42
CA LEU A 247 0.18 13.29 -15.65
C LEU A 247 -1.19 12.62 -15.58
N PRO A 248 -2.29 13.32 -15.92
CA PRO A 248 -3.61 12.70 -15.96
C PRO A 248 -3.62 11.59 -17.02
N TYR A 249 -4.17 10.43 -16.63
CA TYR A 249 -4.60 9.38 -17.55
C TYR A 249 -5.60 9.92 -18.58
#